data_AF-A0A9X5F8P6-F1
#
_entry.id   AF-A0A9X5F8P6-F1
#
_cell.length_a   1.000
_cell.length_b   1.000
_cell.length_c   1.000
_cell.angle_alpha   90.00
_cell.angle_beta   90.00
_cell.angle_gamma   90.00
#
_symmetry.space_group_name_H-M   'P 1'
#
loop_
_entity.id
_entity.type
_entity.pdbx_description
1 polymer ?
#
loop_
_entity_poly.entity_id
_entity_poly.type
_entity_poly.pdbx_seq_one_letter_code
_entity_poly.pdbx_strand_id
1 'polypeptide(L)'
;MNIDTREISLEPADNARLLSLCGPFDDNIKQLERRLGIEINRRDNHFKLTGRPICVNAAADILRSLYVDTSPMRGEIQDIEPEQIHLAIKEARVLEQSAESVPDYGKAINIKTKRGVIKPRTPNQAQYIANILDHDITFGVGPAGTGKTYLAVAAAVDALERQEIRRILLTRPAVEAGEKLGFLPGDLSQKVDPYLRPLYDALFEMLGFEKVEKLIERNVIEVAPLAYMRGRTLNDAFIILDESQNTTIEQMKMFLTRIGFNSKAVITGDVTQIDLPRSTKSGLRHAIEVLAEVEEISFNFFHSEDVVRHPVVARIVNAYEAWEEADQKRKAELAAERKREAQEQEQK
;
A
#
# COMPACT_ATOMS: atom_id res chain seq x y z
N MET A 1 -31.94 -4.56 25.01
CA MET A 1 -30.66 -4.08 24.44
C MET A 1 -29.74 -3.86 25.62
N ASN A 2 -28.64 -4.63 25.74
CA ASN A 2 -27.69 -4.42 26.83
C ASN A 2 -26.91 -3.15 26.54
N ILE A 3 -27.11 -2.14 27.39
CA ILE A 3 -26.32 -0.91 27.41
C ILE A 3 -25.26 -1.13 28.49
N ASP A 4 -24.00 -0.86 28.16
CA ASP A 4 -22.87 -0.92 29.07
C ASP A 4 -22.27 0.47 29.23
N THR A 5 -21.68 0.72 30.40
CA THR A 5 -21.04 1.98 30.74
C THR A 5 -19.61 1.70 31.20
N ARG A 6 -18.65 2.28 30.49
CA ARG A 6 -17.22 2.13 30.78
C ARG A 6 -16.58 3.48 31.05
N GLU A 7 -15.75 3.53 32.09
CA GLU A 7 -14.96 4.70 32.43
C GLU A 7 -13.49 4.43 32.09
N ILE A 8 -12.86 5.40 31.42
CA ILE A 8 -11.44 5.36 31.09
C ILE A 8 -10.78 6.69 31.47
N SER A 9 -9.50 6.60 31.86
CA SER A 9 -8.66 7.77 32.11
C SER A 9 -7.50 7.75 31.10
N LEU A 10 -7.25 8.89 30.47
CA LEU A 10 -6.13 9.08 29.56
C LEU A 10 -4.92 9.63 30.34
N GLU A 11 -3.84 8.85 30.38
CA GLU A 11 -2.63 9.16 31.13
C GLU A 11 -1.40 9.16 30.21
N PRO A 12 -0.40 10.04 30.42
CA PRO A 12 -0.34 11.08 31.46
C PRO A 12 -1.31 12.23 31.19
N ALA A 13 -1.96 12.78 32.22
CA ALA A 13 -2.87 13.92 32.07
C ALA A 13 -2.16 15.18 31.53
N ASP A 14 -2.52 15.59 30.30
CA ASP A 14 -1.99 16.78 29.64
C ASP A 14 -3.12 17.52 28.90
N ASN A 15 -3.43 18.73 29.36
CA ASN A 15 -4.53 19.53 28.82
C ASN A 15 -4.35 19.91 27.35
N ALA A 16 -3.12 20.15 26.89
CA ALA A 16 -2.88 20.55 25.51
C ALA A 16 -3.13 19.36 24.55
N ARG A 17 -2.74 18.16 24.98
CA ARG A 17 -3.01 16.90 24.26
C ARG A 17 -4.49 16.54 24.24
N LEU A 18 -5.19 16.77 25.36
CA LEU A 18 -6.65 16.55 25.42
C LEU A 18 -7.41 17.51 24.52
N LEU A 19 -6.98 18.77 24.41
CA LEU A 19 -7.58 19.75 23.50
C LEU A 19 -7.39 19.34 22.03
N SER A 20 -6.18 18.93 21.65
CA SER A 20 -5.88 18.42 20.31
C SER A 20 -6.73 17.18 19.97
N LEU A 21 -6.91 16.25 20.92
CA LEU A 21 -7.75 15.07 20.74
C LEU A 21 -9.23 15.44 20.54
N CYS A 22 -9.76 16.35 21.36
CA CYS A 22 -11.18 16.72 21.31
C CYS A 22 -11.52 17.61 20.11
N GLY A 23 -10.53 18.32 19.56
CA GLY A 23 -10.72 19.25 18.46
C GLY A 23 -11.56 20.48 18.86
N PRO A 24 -11.77 21.42 17.92
CA PRO A 24 -12.57 22.62 18.18
C PRO A 24 -14.00 22.26 18.63
N PHE A 25 -14.45 22.81 19.76
CA PHE A 25 -15.81 22.57 20.31
C PHE A 25 -16.19 21.09 20.52
N ASP A 26 -15.21 20.24 20.83
CA ASP A 26 -15.36 18.79 21.01
C ASP A 26 -15.90 18.06 19.75
N ASP A 27 -15.67 18.61 18.55
CA ASP A 27 -16.24 18.07 17.30
C ASP A 27 -15.75 16.64 17.02
N ASN A 28 -14.51 16.33 17.39
CA ASN A 28 -13.93 14.99 17.25
C ASN A 28 -14.68 13.96 18.09
N ILE A 29 -15.03 14.33 19.33
CA ILE A 29 -15.78 13.47 20.24
C ILE A 29 -17.20 13.27 19.71
N LYS A 30 -17.86 14.35 19.26
CA LYS A 30 -19.20 14.28 18.66
C LYS A 30 -19.21 13.43 17.39
N GLN A 31 -18.15 13.47 16.59
CA GLN A 31 -18.00 12.62 15.41
C GLN A 31 -17.93 11.14 15.79
N LEU A 32 -17.18 10.80 16.84
CA LEU A 32 -17.08 9.44 17.38
C LEU A 32 -18.43 8.94 17.92
N GLU A 33 -19.14 9.79 18.69
CA GLU A 33 -20.50 9.51 19.20
C GLU A 33 -21.48 9.20 18.08
N ARG A 34 -21.58 10.08 17.06
CA ARG A 34 -22.51 9.94 15.94
C ARG A 34 -22.27 8.68 15.12
N ARG A 35 -21.00 8.30 14.93
CA ARG A 35 -20.62 7.16 14.07
C ARG A 35 -20.75 5.82 14.78
N LEU A 36 -20.43 5.74 16.07
CA LEU A 36 -20.53 4.50 16.85
C LEU A 36 -21.89 4.32 17.55
N GLY A 37 -22.71 5.37 17.59
CA GLY A 37 -24.02 5.35 18.26
C GLY A 37 -23.89 5.20 19.77
N ILE A 38 -22.92 5.89 20.37
CA ILE A 38 -22.64 5.89 21.81
C ILE A 38 -22.69 7.31 22.37
N GLU A 39 -22.83 7.43 23.69
CA GLU A 39 -22.71 8.68 24.42
C GLU A 39 -21.35 8.75 25.13
N ILE A 40 -20.62 9.85 24.95
CA ILE A 40 -19.29 10.10 25.52
C ILE A 40 -19.37 11.38 26.37
N ASN A 41 -19.28 11.20 27.68
CA ASN A 41 -19.18 12.32 28.62
C ASN A 41 -17.73 12.49 29.09
N ARG A 42 -17.16 13.69 28.91
CA ARG A 42 -15.79 14.01 29.31
C ARG A 42 -15.75 14.92 30.54
N ARG A 43 -14.85 14.62 31.48
CA ARG A 43 -14.41 15.53 32.55
C ARG A 43 -12.89 15.43 32.67
N ASP A 44 -12.18 16.49 32.27
CA ASP A 44 -10.72 16.53 32.18
C ASP A 44 -10.16 15.36 31.34
N ASN A 45 -9.36 14.49 31.95
CA ASN A 45 -8.79 13.29 31.34
C ASN A 45 -9.65 12.02 31.54
N HIS A 46 -10.82 12.14 32.18
CA HIS A 46 -11.75 11.05 32.41
C HIS A 46 -12.88 11.07 31.38
N PHE A 47 -13.09 9.92 30.73
CA PHE A 47 -14.12 9.72 29.72
C PHE A 47 -15.06 8.61 30.17
N LYS A 48 -16.35 8.90 30.15
CA LYS A 48 -17.43 7.96 30.43
C LYS A 48 -18.17 7.64 29.14
N LEU A 49 -18.08 6.39 28.72
CA LEU A 49 -18.61 5.86 27.46
C LEU A 49 -19.83 5.01 27.76
N THR A 50 -20.98 5.30 27.17
CA THR A 50 -22.23 4.56 27.38
C THR A 50 -22.85 4.15 26.05
N GLY A 51 -23.17 2.86 25.88
CA GLY A 51 -23.72 2.36 24.63
C GLY A 51 -23.70 0.83 24.54
N ARG A 52 -23.68 0.29 23.32
CA ARG A 52 -23.53 -1.17 23.13
C ARG A 52 -22.11 -1.60 23.53
N PRO A 53 -21.93 -2.74 24.22
CA PRO A 53 -20.62 -3.18 24.74
C PRO A 53 -19.51 -3.18 23.69
N ILE A 54 -19.81 -3.62 22.47
CA ILE A 54 -18.84 -3.68 21.38
C ILE A 54 -18.39 -2.29 20.92
N CYS A 55 -19.32 -1.34 20.84
CA CYS A 55 -19.04 0.05 20.47
C CYS A 55 -18.30 0.79 21.58
N VAL A 56 -18.65 0.52 22.85
CA VAL A 56 -18.01 1.11 24.03
C VAL A 56 -16.55 0.67 24.14
N ASN A 57 -16.27 -0.61 23.91
CA ASN A 57 -14.90 -1.12 23.91
C ASN A 57 -14.06 -0.51 22.79
N ALA A 58 -14.59 -0.50 21.58
CA ALA A 58 -13.91 0.10 20.45
C ALA A 58 -13.66 1.61 20.63
N ALA A 59 -14.64 2.35 21.14
CA ALA A 59 -14.45 3.77 21.45
C ALA A 59 -13.37 4.00 22.50
N ALA A 60 -13.28 3.12 23.51
CA ALA A 60 -12.23 3.21 24.51
C ALA A 60 -10.83 3.00 23.90
N ASP A 61 -10.69 2.03 23.00
CA ASP A 61 -9.43 1.73 22.34
C ASP A 61 -9.04 2.82 21.32
N ILE A 62 -10.02 3.34 20.57
CA ILE A 62 -9.83 4.50 19.66
C ILE A 62 -9.35 5.72 20.44
N LEU A 63 -10.01 6.08 21.56
CA LEU A 63 -9.63 7.24 22.37
C LEU A 63 -8.21 7.11 22.93
N ARG A 64 -7.82 5.90 23.38
CA ARG A 64 -6.45 5.65 23.83
C ARG A 64 -5.44 5.76 22.70
N SER A 65 -5.73 5.19 21.53
CA SER A 65 -4.86 5.24 20.36
C SER A 65 -4.66 6.68 19.87
N LEU A 66 -5.75 7.43 19.70
CA LEU A 66 -5.70 8.83 19.27
C LEU A 66 -4.99 9.70 20.33
N TYR A 67 -5.15 9.41 21.63
CA TYR A 67 -4.40 10.11 22.66
C TYR A 67 -2.90 9.83 22.59
N VAL A 68 -2.49 8.63 22.22
CA VAL A 68 -1.06 8.33 21.97
C VAL A 68 -0.55 9.13 20.77
N ASP A 69 -1.35 9.29 19.71
CA ASP A 69 -0.99 10.07 18.53
C ASP A 69 -0.80 11.58 18.81
N THR A 70 -1.41 12.13 19.88
CA THR A 70 -1.15 13.52 20.31
C THR A 70 0.18 13.71 21.05
N SER A 71 0.98 12.65 21.21
CA SER A 71 2.28 12.75 21.89
C SER A 71 3.22 13.72 21.16
N PRO A 72 3.93 14.62 21.87
CA PRO A 72 4.73 15.65 21.23
C PRO A 72 5.84 15.06 20.35
N MET A 73 5.88 15.45 19.07
CA MET A 73 7.03 15.19 18.20
C MET A 73 7.85 16.46 18.08
N ARG A 74 9.12 16.41 18.52
CA ARG A 74 10.02 17.58 18.57
C ARG A 74 9.49 18.79 19.36
N GLY A 75 8.61 18.54 20.34
CA GLY A 75 8.01 19.58 21.20
C GLY A 75 6.69 20.16 20.68
N GLU A 76 6.20 19.73 19.51
CA GLU A 76 4.91 20.14 18.96
C GLU A 76 3.88 19.03 19.13
N ILE A 77 2.68 19.40 19.61
CA ILE A 77 1.51 18.52 19.75
C ILE A 77 0.79 18.53 18.41
N GLN A 78 0.52 17.35 17.86
CA GLN A 78 -0.25 17.23 16.61
C GLN A 78 -1.73 17.27 16.94
N ASP A 79 -2.51 18.04 16.18
CA ASP A 79 -3.97 18.04 16.27
C ASP A 79 -4.54 16.77 15.63
N ILE A 80 -5.63 16.25 16.20
CA ILE A 80 -6.36 15.14 15.60
C ILE A 80 -7.38 15.70 14.60
N GLU A 81 -7.14 15.43 13.33
CA GLU A 81 -8.04 15.80 12.24
C GLU A 81 -9.26 14.88 12.16
N PRO A 82 -10.43 15.38 11.70
CA PRO A 82 -11.66 14.58 11.55
C PRO A 82 -11.48 13.28 10.71
N GLU A 83 -10.54 13.29 9.78
CA GLU A 83 -10.23 12.13 8.93
C GLU A 83 -9.55 11.00 9.71
N GLN A 84 -8.73 11.33 10.72
CA GLN A 84 -8.08 10.34 11.59
C GLN A 84 -9.10 9.60 12.46
N ILE A 85 -10.17 10.28 12.87
CA ILE A 85 -11.27 9.67 13.62
C ILE A 85 -12.08 8.74 12.72
N HIS A 86 -12.35 9.17 11.49
CA HIS A 86 -13.04 8.33 10.53
C HIS A 86 -12.27 7.03 10.26
N LEU A 87 -10.94 7.13 10.12
CA LEU A 87 -10.06 5.98 9.94
C LEU A 87 -10.07 5.06 11.17
N ALA A 88 -9.89 5.61 12.37
CA ALA A 88 -9.87 4.82 13.61
C ALA A 88 -11.19 4.05 13.85
N ILE A 89 -12.33 4.63 13.47
CA ILE A 89 -13.63 3.95 13.53
C ILE A 89 -13.70 2.77 12.54
N LYS A 90 -13.16 2.95 11.32
CA LYS A 90 -13.11 1.89 10.30
C LYS A 90 -12.20 0.75 10.75
N GLU A 91 -11.02 1.07 11.29
CA GLU A 91 -10.04 0.11 11.81
C GLU A 91 -10.58 -0.73 12.97
N ALA A 92 -11.41 -0.14 13.84
CA ALA A 92 -12.00 -0.87 14.97
C ALA A 92 -13.08 -1.89 14.56
N ARG A 93 -13.46 -1.98 13.27
CA ARG A 93 -14.39 -2.97 12.67
C ARG A 93 -15.75 -3.13 13.36
N VAL A 94 -16.15 -2.19 14.21
CA VAL A 94 -17.38 -2.26 15.03
C VAL A 94 -18.64 -2.36 14.19
N LEU A 95 -18.63 -1.71 13.02
CA LEU A 95 -19.76 -1.66 12.10
C LEU A 95 -19.77 -2.83 11.08
N GLU A 96 -18.69 -3.60 10.99
CA GLU A 96 -18.47 -4.65 9.97
C GLU A 96 -18.56 -6.09 10.55
N GLN A 97 -18.83 -6.24 11.84
CA GLN A 97 -18.88 -7.54 12.53
C GLN A 97 -20.01 -8.50 12.13
N SER A 98 -20.72 -8.25 11.03
CA SER A 98 -21.57 -9.26 10.38
C SER A 98 -20.82 -10.15 9.37
N ALA A 99 -19.55 -9.88 9.08
CA ALA A 99 -18.75 -10.72 8.18
C ALA A 99 -17.45 -11.21 8.85
N GLU A 100 -17.43 -12.52 9.02
CA GLU A 100 -16.38 -13.46 9.43
C GLU A 100 -14.95 -12.93 9.69
N SER A 101 -14.46 -13.35 10.87
CA SER A 101 -13.08 -13.48 11.34
C SER A 101 -11.96 -13.24 10.33
N VAL A 102 -11.20 -12.16 10.54
CA VAL A 102 -9.79 -12.07 10.10
C VAL A 102 -8.94 -12.35 11.34
N PRO A 103 -7.95 -13.25 11.30
CA PRO A 103 -7.10 -13.57 12.45
C PRO A 103 -6.34 -12.32 12.94
N ASP A 104 -6.17 -12.24 14.26
CA ASP A 104 -5.39 -11.21 14.95
C ASP A 104 -3.90 -11.47 14.73
N TYR A 105 -3.37 -11.03 13.59
CA TYR A 105 -1.94 -10.93 13.34
C TYR A 105 -1.57 -9.51 12.92
N GLY A 106 -0.63 -8.92 13.66
CA GLY A 106 0.07 -7.69 13.28
C GLY A 106 -0.27 -6.50 14.15
N LYS A 107 0.54 -6.28 15.20
CA LYS A 107 0.76 -4.94 15.77
C LYS A 107 0.86 -3.96 14.61
N ALA A 108 0.10 -2.86 14.60
CA ALA A 108 0.19 -1.84 13.54
C ALA A 108 1.66 -1.42 13.34
N ILE A 109 2.31 -1.95 12.30
CA ILE A 109 3.73 -1.68 12.05
C ILE A 109 3.80 -0.39 11.26
N ASN A 110 3.92 0.69 12.02
CA ASN A 110 4.18 2.02 11.49
C ASN A 110 5.64 2.10 11.05
N ILE A 111 5.88 2.42 9.77
CA ILE A 111 7.23 2.61 9.23
C ILE A 111 7.65 4.04 9.57
N LYS A 112 8.72 4.18 10.36
CA LYS A 112 9.26 5.50 10.72
C LYS A 112 10.28 5.93 9.67
N THR A 113 10.06 7.09 9.06
CA THR A 113 11.06 7.74 8.21
C THR A 113 11.45 9.09 8.81
N LYS A 114 12.59 9.65 8.41
CA LYS A 114 13.01 10.99 8.86
C LYS A 114 12.00 12.11 8.55
N ARG A 115 11.12 11.91 7.57
CA ARG A 115 10.12 12.90 7.12
C ARG A 115 8.70 12.63 7.61
N GLY A 116 8.47 11.52 8.32
CA GLY A 116 7.17 11.21 8.88
C GLY A 116 6.97 9.71 9.13
N VAL A 117 5.82 9.37 9.70
CA VAL A 117 5.40 7.98 9.90
C VAL A 117 4.54 7.55 8.71
N ILE A 118 5.01 6.57 7.96
CA ILE A 118 4.23 5.94 6.89
C ILE A 118 3.38 4.84 7.55
N LYS A 119 2.07 5.08 7.62
CA LYS A 119 1.09 4.14 8.18
C LYS A 119 0.36 3.43 7.02
N PRO A 120 0.13 2.10 7.09
CA PRO A 120 -0.79 1.45 6.17
C PRO A 120 -2.17 2.07 6.30
N ARG A 121 -2.88 2.23 5.18
CA ARG A 121 -4.22 2.85 5.15
C ARG A 121 -5.35 1.83 5.04
N THR A 122 -5.02 0.58 4.71
CA THR A 122 -5.98 -0.53 4.61
C THR A 122 -5.45 -1.78 5.32
N PRO A 123 -6.31 -2.70 5.76
CA PRO A 123 -5.88 -3.97 6.36
C PRO A 123 -4.94 -4.77 5.47
N ASN A 124 -5.19 -4.83 4.14
CA ASN A 124 -4.29 -5.52 3.22
C ASN A 124 -2.92 -4.84 3.09
N GLN A 125 -2.85 -3.52 3.23
CA GLN A 125 -1.57 -2.80 3.31
C GLN A 125 -0.84 -3.13 4.62
N ALA A 126 -1.55 -3.25 5.74
CA ALA A 126 -0.95 -3.62 7.02
C ALA A 126 -0.41 -5.07 6.98
N GLN A 127 -1.21 -5.99 6.45
CA GLN A 127 -0.80 -7.38 6.24
C GLN A 127 0.40 -7.48 5.30
N TYR A 128 0.42 -6.68 4.24
CA TYR A 128 1.56 -6.63 3.32
C TYR A 128 2.85 -6.19 4.00
N ILE A 129 2.81 -5.15 4.85
CA ILE A 129 3.99 -4.71 5.61
C ILE A 129 4.44 -5.80 6.58
N ALA A 130 3.51 -6.46 7.28
CA ALA A 130 3.83 -7.57 8.17
C ALA A 130 4.52 -8.71 7.40
N ASN A 131 3.97 -9.10 6.25
CA ASN A 131 4.52 -10.13 5.38
C ASN A 131 5.96 -9.81 4.93
N ILE A 132 6.23 -8.56 4.55
CA ILE A 132 7.58 -8.09 4.17
C ILE A 132 8.59 -8.29 5.32
N LEU A 133 8.17 -8.06 6.55
CA LEU A 133 9.06 -8.16 7.71
C LEU A 133 9.30 -9.61 8.12
N ASP A 134 8.26 -10.44 8.06
CA ASP A 134 8.30 -11.82 8.53
C ASP A 134 8.87 -12.81 7.48
N HIS A 135 8.84 -12.47 6.19
CA HIS A 135 9.30 -13.36 5.11
C HIS A 135 10.52 -12.81 4.39
N ASP A 136 11.33 -13.70 3.83
CA ASP A 136 12.48 -13.32 3.00
C ASP A 136 12.07 -12.94 1.58
N ILE A 137 10.97 -13.52 1.07
CA ILE A 137 10.42 -13.20 -0.24
C ILE A 137 8.93 -12.89 -0.10
N THR A 138 8.52 -11.72 -0.59
CA THR A 138 7.12 -11.28 -0.54
C THR A 138 6.67 -10.78 -1.91
N PHE A 139 5.51 -11.25 -2.35
CA PHE A 139 4.84 -10.78 -3.56
C PHE A 139 3.70 -9.85 -3.21
N GLY A 140 3.75 -8.61 -3.70
CA GLY A 140 2.65 -7.64 -3.66
C GLY A 140 1.99 -7.53 -5.02
N VAL A 141 0.81 -8.12 -5.19
CA VAL A 141 0.14 -8.23 -6.49
C VAL A 141 -1.17 -7.47 -6.46
N GLY A 142 -1.38 -6.53 -7.37
CA GLY A 142 -2.69 -5.89 -7.53
C GLY A 142 -2.64 -4.53 -8.20
N PRO A 143 -3.77 -3.80 -8.23
CA PRO A 143 -3.94 -2.59 -9.03
C PRO A 143 -2.94 -1.47 -8.73
N ALA A 144 -2.77 -0.56 -9.68
CA ALA A 144 -2.04 0.69 -9.47
C ALA A 144 -2.73 1.57 -8.42
N GLY A 145 -1.93 2.19 -7.53
CA GLY A 145 -2.45 3.07 -6.46
C GLY A 145 -2.83 2.35 -5.16
N THR A 146 -2.58 1.04 -5.05
CA THR A 146 -2.71 0.25 -3.81
C THR A 146 -1.55 0.44 -2.83
N GLY A 147 -0.51 1.17 -3.24
CA GLY A 147 0.66 1.44 -2.40
C GLY A 147 1.71 0.33 -2.36
N LYS A 148 1.54 -0.79 -3.08
CA LYS A 148 2.45 -1.95 -3.06
C LYS A 148 3.95 -1.61 -3.21
N THR A 149 4.32 -0.78 -4.17
CA THR A 149 5.72 -0.39 -4.41
C THR A 149 6.18 0.63 -3.38
N TYR A 150 5.34 1.62 -3.06
CA TYR A 150 5.66 2.67 -2.09
C TYR A 150 5.91 2.08 -0.69
N LEU A 151 5.05 1.17 -0.23
CA LEU A 151 5.20 0.49 1.07
C LEU A 151 6.43 -0.42 1.10
N ALA A 152 6.76 -1.08 -0.01
CA ALA A 152 7.99 -1.86 -0.12
C ALA A 152 9.24 -0.97 0.05
N VAL A 153 9.30 0.17 -0.65
CA VAL A 153 10.40 1.12 -0.52
C VAL A 153 10.48 1.69 0.90
N ALA A 154 9.33 1.97 1.52
CA ALA A 154 9.25 2.42 2.91
C ALA A 154 9.85 1.39 3.88
N ALA A 155 9.52 0.10 3.72
CA ALA A 155 10.07 -0.97 4.53
C ALA A 155 11.59 -1.14 4.31
N ALA A 156 12.05 -1.02 3.06
CA ALA A 156 13.48 -1.08 2.74
C ALA A 156 14.26 0.07 3.39
N VAL A 157 13.70 1.28 3.40
CA VAL A 157 14.30 2.45 4.03
C VAL A 157 14.36 2.28 5.55
N ASP A 158 13.30 1.81 6.21
CA ASP A 158 13.30 1.54 7.66
C ASP A 158 14.36 0.49 8.02
N ALA A 159 14.44 -0.62 7.28
CA ALA A 159 15.45 -1.65 7.50
C ALA A 159 16.89 -1.12 7.33
N LEU A 160 17.11 -0.22 6.35
CA LEU A 160 18.40 0.44 6.16
C LEU A 160 18.72 1.40 7.32
N GLU A 161 17.76 2.20 7.78
CA GLU A 161 17.96 3.13 8.89
C GLU A 161 18.19 2.40 10.23
N ARG A 162 17.59 1.22 10.40
CA ARG A 162 17.82 0.30 11.54
C ARG A 162 19.10 -0.52 11.44
N GLN A 163 19.85 -0.40 10.35
CA GLN A 163 21.08 -1.16 10.09
C GLN A 163 20.87 -2.68 10.02
N GLU A 164 19.65 -3.14 9.73
CA GLU A 164 19.33 -4.55 9.53
C GLU A 164 19.88 -5.06 8.19
N ILE A 165 19.92 -4.16 7.20
CA ILE A 165 20.49 -4.41 5.86
C ILE A 165 21.55 -3.36 5.51
N ARG A 166 22.46 -3.72 4.61
CA ARG A 166 23.59 -2.85 4.21
C ARG A 166 23.31 -2.03 2.95
N ARG A 167 22.40 -2.50 2.10
CA ARG A 167 22.09 -1.87 0.82
C ARG A 167 20.65 -2.11 0.37
N ILE A 168 20.10 -1.14 -0.37
CA ILE A 168 18.81 -1.25 -1.05
C ILE A 168 19.09 -1.37 -2.55
N LEU A 169 18.44 -2.32 -3.21
CA LEU A 169 18.51 -2.48 -4.66
C LEU A 169 17.10 -2.44 -5.26
N LEU A 170 16.83 -1.42 -6.07
CA LEU A 170 15.57 -1.24 -6.75
C LEU A 170 15.75 -1.57 -8.23
N THR A 171 14.89 -2.43 -8.76
CA THR A 171 14.99 -2.86 -10.14
C THR A 171 13.63 -2.97 -10.81
N ARG A 172 13.61 -2.72 -12.12
CA ARG A 172 12.43 -2.77 -12.98
C ARG A 172 12.82 -3.43 -14.30
N PRO A 173 11.98 -4.30 -14.90
CA PRO A 173 12.24 -4.81 -16.23
C PRO A 173 12.12 -3.68 -17.26
N ALA A 174 13.04 -3.65 -18.21
CA ALA A 174 12.93 -2.76 -19.36
C ALA A 174 11.90 -3.35 -20.32
N VAL A 175 10.71 -2.74 -20.40
CA VAL A 175 9.68 -3.09 -21.38
C VAL A 175 9.27 -1.85 -22.16
N GLU A 176 9.19 -2.00 -23.47
CA GLU A 176 8.78 -0.96 -24.41
C GLU A 176 7.26 -0.75 -24.31
N ALA A 177 6.82 0.00 -23.30
CA ALA A 177 5.41 0.34 -23.16
C ALA A 177 5.04 1.42 -24.19
N GLY A 178 4.67 1.00 -25.40
CA GLY A 178 4.09 1.85 -26.44
C GLY A 178 5.07 2.71 -27.26
N GLU A 179 6.23 3.07 -26.73
CA GLU A 179 7.31 3.75 -27.46
C GLU A 179 8.55 2.85 -27.53
N LYS A 180 9.13 2.65 -28.73
CA LYS A 180 10.36 1.85 -28.84
C LYS A 180 11.46 2.57 -28.06
N LEU A 181 12.19 1.84 -27.21
CA LEU A 181 13.31 2.36 -26.41
C LEU A 181 14.39 3.04 -27.30
N GLY A 182 14.40 2.73 -28.59
CA GLY A 182 15.21 3.36 -29.62
C GLY A 182 14.94 4.85 -29.91
N PHE A 183 13.82 5.45 -29.47
CA PHE A 183 13.46 6.84 -29.82
C PHE A 183 13.90 7.91 -28.82
N LEU A 184 14.22 7.56 -27.58
CA LEU A 184 14.74 8.53 -26.61
C LEU A 184 16.20 8.90 -26.98
N PRO A 185 16.55 10.16 -27.24
CA PRO A 185 17.94 10.54 -27.52
C PRO A 185 18.80 10.35 -26.26
N GLY A 186 20.02 9.81 -26.41
CA GLY A 186 20.95 9.62 -25.30
C GLY A 186 21.58 8.23 -25.20
N ASP A 187 22.41 8.04 -24.18
CA ASP A 187 23.00 6.75 -23.84
C ASP A 187 21.95 5.77 -23.26
N LEU A 188 22.30 4.49 -23.12
CA LEU A 188 21.37 3.47 -22.61
C LEU A 188 20.85 3.79 -21.20
N SER A 189 21.63 4.51 -20.39
CA SER A 189 21.23 4.91 -19.03
C SER A 189 20.15 5.98 -19.08
N GLN A 190 20.34 7.00 -19.92
CA GLN A 190 19.38 8.10 -20.14
C GLN A 190 18.04 7.62 -20.72
N LYS A 191 18.06 6.51 -21.47
CA LYS A 191 16.85 5.88 -22.02
C LYS A 191 16.04 5.11 -20.98
N VAL A 192 16.69 4.55 -19.97
CA VAL A 192 16.05 3.72 -18.94
C VAL A 192 15.63 4.55 -17.71
N ASP A 193 16.31 5.67 -17.47
CA ASP A 193 16.05 6.58 -16.35
C ASP A 193 14.57 6.98 -16.17
N PRO A 194 13.80 7.32 -17.24
CA PRO A 194 12.39 7.69 -17.07
C PRO A 194 11.53 6.59 -16.44
N TYR A 195 11.83 5.31 -16.69
CA TYR A 195 11.08 4.17 -16.14
C TYR A 195 11.41 3.91 -14.66
N LEU A 196 12.60 4.34 -14.23
CA LEU A 196 13.07 4.20 -12.86
C LEU A 196 12.70 5.41 -11.99
N ARG A 197 12.29 6.53 -12.60
CA ARG A 197 11.92 7.77 -11.89
C ARG A 197 10.93 7.60 -10.74
N PRO A 198 9.83 6.82 -10.85
CA PRO A 198 8.92 6.63 -9.72
C PRO A 198 9.60 6.03 -8.47
N LEU A 199 10.65 5.22 -8.65
CA LEU A 199 11.43 4.64 -7.56
C LEU A 199 12.33 5.69 -6.90
N TYR A 200 12.93 6.59 -7.70
CA TYR A 200 13.67 7.74 -7.17
C TYR A 200 12.77 8.70 -6.39
N ASP A 201 11.59 9.02 -6.92
CA ASP A 201 10.64 9.92 -6.27
C ASP A 201 10.23 9.40 -4.89
N ALA A 202 9.93 8.10 -4.77
CA ALA A 202 9.62 7.45 -3.49
C ALA A 202 10.78 7.55 -2.48
N LEU A 203 12.02 7.30 -2.93
CA LEU A 203 13.21 7.45 -2.08
C LEU A 203 13.41 8.90 -1.62
N PHE A 204 13.28 9.86 -2.55
CA PHE A 204 13.43 11.28 -2.25
C PHE A 204 12.37 11.77 -1.28
N GLU A 205 11.14 11.28 -1.38
CA GLU A 205 10.07 11.58 -0.44
C GLU A 205 10.42 11.13 0.99
N MET A 206 11.01 9.93 1.15
CA MET A 206 11.28 9.32 2.46
C MET A 206 12.57 9.80 3.12
N LEU A 207 13.66 9.90 2.35
CA LEU A 207 15.01 10.17 2.85
C LEU A 207 15.48 11.60 2.59
N GLY A 208 14.86 12.29 1.63
CA GLY A 208 15.28 13.58 1.12
C GLY A 208 16.37 13.51 0.05
N PHE A 209 16.36 14.49 -0.84
CA PHE A 209 17.18 14.55 -2.05
C PHE A 209 18.68 14.36 -1.78
N GLU A 210 19.27 15.22 -0.95
CA GLU A 210 20.71 15.19 -0.65
C GLU A 210 21.20 13.87 -0.05
N LYS A 211 20.35 13.20 0.76
CA LYS A 211 20.72 11.94 1.41
C LYS A 211 20.68 10.81 0.38
N VAL A 212 19.66 10.77 -0.47
CA VAL A 212 19.52 9.74 -1.51
C VAL A 212 20.68 9.82 -2.50
N GLU A 213 21.04 11.01 -2.98
CA GLU A 213 22.20 11.18 -3.88
C GLU A 213 23.49 10.64 -3.26
N LYS A 214 23.79 11.00 -2.00
CA LYS A 214 24.97 10.48 -1.29
C LYS A 214 24.95 8.96 -1.11
N LEU A 215 23.78 8.37 -0.88
CA LEU A 215 23.65 6.91 -0.74
C LEU A 215 23.80 6.20 -2.08
N ILE A 216 23.35 6.80 -3.18
CA ILE A 216 23.55 6.30 -4.54
C ILE A 216 25.03 6.36 -4.92
N GLU A 217 25.69 7.51 -4.70
CA GLU A 217 27.13 7.67 -4.97
C GLU A 217 27.99 6.63 -4.23
N ARG A 218 27.57 6.25 -3.02
CA ARG A 218 28.23 5.23 -2.19
C ARG A 218 27.82 3.79 -2.54
N ASN A 219 26.95 3.59 -3.51
CA ASN A 219 26.35 2.30 -3.87
C ASN A 219 25.62 1.60 -2.70
N VAL A 220 25.12 2.38 -1.74
CA VAL A 220 24.23 1.88 -0.68
C VAL A 220 22.81 1.73 -1.21
N ILE A 221 22.37 2.65 -2.07
CA ILE A 221 21.13 2.52 -2.83
C ILE A 221 21.53 2.36 -4.30
N GLU A 222 21.06 1.29 -4.92
CA GLU A 222 21.27 1.03 -6.35
C GLU A 222 19.91 0.98 -7.05
N VAL A 223 19.71 1.80 -8.08
CA VAL A 223 18.52 1.76 -8.93
C VAL A 223 18.96 1.38 -10.33
N ALA A 224 18.62 0.16 -10.76
CA ALA A 224 19.17 -0.41 -11.99
C ALA A 224 18.17 -1.33 -12.72
N PRO A 225 18.22 -1.41 -14.06
CA PRO A 225 17.36 -2.32 -14.80
C PRO A 225 17.64 -3.80 -14.49
N LEU A 226 16.61 -4.65 -14.64
CA LEU A 226 16.65 -6.07 -14.23
C LEU A 226 17.83 -6.87 -14.84
N ALA A 227 18.27 -6.50 -16.04
CA ALA A 227 19.40 -7.14 -16.72
C ALA A 227 20.71 -7.12 -15.89
N TYR A 228 20.88 -6.10 -15.03
CA TYR A 228 22.07 -5.92 -14.20
C TYR A 228 22.12 -6.91 -13.03
N MET A 229 21.06 -7.67 -12.78
CA MET A 229 21.03 -8.69 -11.73
C MET A 229 21.70 -9.99 -12.16
N ARG A 230 21.94 -10.18 -13.46
CA ARG A 230 22.50 -11.41 -14.00
C ARG A 230 23.90 -11.67 -13.44
N GLY A 231 24.12 -12.88 -12.93
CA GLY A 231 25.42 -13.31 -12.40
C GLY A 231 25.80 -12.74 -11.04
N ARG A 232 24.92 -11.98 -10.39
CA ARG A 232 25.15 -11.46 -9.03
C ARG A 232 24.72 -12.47 -7.97
N THR A 233 25.12 -12.24 -6.73
CA THR A 233 24.48 -12.83 -5.54
C THR A 233 24.25 -11.67 -4.58
N LEU A 234 23.00 -11.50 -4.17
CA LEU A 234 22.54 -10.32 -3.46
C LEU A 234 22.43 -10.65 -1.96
N ASN A 235 23.55 -10.58 -1.24
CA ASN A 235 23.61 -10.71 0.22
C ASN A 235 23.43 -9.34 0.92
N ASP A 236 23.02 -9.37 2.18
CA ASP A 236 22.86 -8.21 3.08
C ASP A 236 22.05 -7.06 2.47
N ALA A 237 21.03 -7.40 1.67
CA ALA A 237 20.34 -6.45 0.80
C ALA A 237 18.83 -6.51 0.92
N PHE A 238 18.19 -5.36 0.77
CA PHE A 238 16.76 -5.28 0.52
C PHE A 238 16.54 -5.03 -0.97
N ILE A 239 15.95 -5.99 -1.68
CA ILE A 239 15.78 -5.98 -3.13
C ILE A 239 14.30 -5.77 -3.47
N ILE A 240 13.99 -4.82 -4.35
CA ILE A 240 12.63 -4.59 -4.84
C ILE A 240 12.63 -4.76 -6.36
N LEU A 241 11.82 -5.70 -6.86
CA LEU A 241 11.51 -5.86 -8.27
C LEU A 241 10.13 -5.26 -8.55
N ASP A 242 10.10 -4.08 -9.16
CA ASP A 242 8.87 -3.39 -9.52
C ASP A 242 8.42 -3.70 -10.94
N GLU A 243 7.11 -3.55 -11.20
CA GLU A 243 6.43 -3.97 -12.44
C GLU A 243 6.77 -5.40 -12.89
N SER A 244 6.82 -6.33 -11.95
CA SER A 244 7.22 -7.71 -12.21
C SER A 244 6.32 -8.45 -13.20
N GLN A 245 5.09 -7.97 -13.47
CA GLN A 245 4.22 -8.52 -14.52
C GLN A 245 4.87 -8.47 -15.91
N ASN A 246 5.81 -7.53 -16.09
CA ASN A 246 6.56 -7.28 -17.30
C ASN A 246 7.87 -8.09 -17.38
N THR A 247 8.05 -9.09 -16.51
CA THR A 247 9.14 -10.06 -16.61
C THR A 247 8.72 -11.30 -17.40
N THR A 248 9.66 -11.93 -18.11
CA THR A 248 9.46 -13.30 -18.62
C THR A 248 9.69 -14.33 -17.50
N ILE A 249 9.31 -15.59 -17.75
CA ILE A 249 9.55 -16.70 -16.82
C ILE A 249 11.05 -16.84 -16.52
N GLU A 250 11.90 -16.73 -17.55
CA GLU A 250 13.36 -16.83 -17.41
C GLU A 250 13.92 -15.68 -16.58
N GLN A 251 13.39 -14.46 -16.76
CA GLN A 251 13.82 -13.28 -16.00
C GLN A 251 13.41 -13.38 -14.53
N MET A 252 12.17 -13.81 -14.25
CA MET A 252 11.70 -14.04 -12.88
C MET A 252 12.53 -15.12 -12.18
N LYS A 253 12.77 -16.26 -12.85
CA LYS A 253 13.64 -17.33 -12.31
C LYS A 253 15.08 -16.84 -12.13
N MET A 254 15.60 -16.06 -13.07
CA MET A 254 16.92 -15.45 -12.94
C MET A 254 16.97 -14.60 -11.68
N PHE A 255 16.00 -13.71 -11.48
CA PHE A 255 15.92 -12.80 -10.34
C PHE A 255 15.82 -13.53 -8.99
N LEU A 256 14.85 -14.44 -8.84
CA LEU A 256 14.63 -15.16 -7.59
C LEU A 256 15.86 -15.99 -7.18
N THR A 257 16.61 -16.56 -8.15
CA THR A 257 17.87 -17.28 -7.86
C THR A 257 19.07 -16.37 -7.56
N ARG A 258 18.90 -15.04 -7.50
CA ARG A 258 19.96 -14.10 -7.09
C ARG A 258 19.90 -13.73 -5.60
N ILE A 259 18.80 -14.04 -4.93
CA ILE A 259 18.59 -13.66 -3.53
C ILE A 259 19.57 -14.46 -2.66
N GLY A 260 20.42 -13.74 -1.93
CA GLY A 260 21.45 -14.31 -1.07
C GLY A 260 21.04 -14.32 0.40
N PHE A 261 22.00 -14.62 1.28
CA PHE A 261 21.78 -14.65 2.72
C PHE A 261 21.56 -13.25 3.30
N ASN A 262 20.78 -13.19 4.38
CA ASN A 262 20.46 -11.96 5.11
C ASN A 262 19.89 -10.87 4.18
N SER A 263 19.06 -11.29 3.24
CA SER A 263 18.44 -10.42 2.26
C SER A 263 16.95 -10.63 2.23
N LYS A 264 16.23 -9.55 1.94
CA LYS A 264 14.78 -9.57 1.71
C LYS A 264 14.49 -9.14 0.28
N ALA A 265 13.56 -9.82 -0.37
CA ALA A 265 13.12 -9.52 -1.72
C ALA A 265 11.62 -9.25 -1.76
N VAL A 266 11.23 -8.10 -2.30
CA VAL A 266 9.83 -7.73 -2.51
C VAL A 266 9.57 -7.60 -3.99
N ILE A 267 8.60 -8.36 -4.50
CA ILE A 267 8.24 -8.41 -5.90
C ILE A 267 6.86 -7.77 -6.04
N THR A 268 6.79 -6.63 -6.72
CA THR A 268 5.55 -5.89 -6.91
C THR A 268 5.08 -5.96 -8.36
N GLY A 269 3.78 -6.07 -8.59
CA GLY A 269 3.26 -6.07 -9.95
C GLY A 269 1.73 -6.09 -10.04
N ASP A 270 1.23 -5.94 -11.26
CA ASP A 270 -0.19 -6.01 -11.56
C ASP A 270 -0.44 -6.98 -12.72
N VAL A 271 -1.02 -8.14 -12.44
CA VAL A 271 -1.27 -9.17 -13.46
C VAL A 271 -2.27 -8.74 -14.54
N THR A 272 -2.98 -7.62 -14.35
CA THR A 272 -3.90 -7.05 -15.34
C THR A 272 -3.20 -6.12 -16.33
N GLN A 273 -1.99 -5.63 -16.02
CA GLN A 273 -1.25 -4.63 -16.81
C GLN A 273 0.02 -5.23 -17.44
N ILE A 274 -0.14 -6.32 -18.20
CA ILE A 274 0.98 -7.01 -18.86
C ILE A 274 1.28 -6.32 -20.20
N ASP A 275 2.46 -5.69 -20.29
CA ASP A 275 2.96 -5.02 -21.51
C ASP A 275 3.82 -5.94 -22.39
N LEU A 276 3.90 -7.23 -22.05
CA LEU A 276 4.66 -8.21 -22.83
C LEU A 276 3.95 -8.54 -24.16
N PRO A 277 4.72 -8.94 -25.21
CA PRO A 277 4.13 -9.45 -26.44
C PRO A 277 3.14 -10.59 -26.14
N ARG A 278 2.02 -10.64 -26.86
CA ARG A 278 0.93 -11.61 -26.62
C ARG A 278 1.36 -13.08 -26.58
N SER A 279 2.45 -13.44 -27.24
CA SER A 279 3.00 -14.80 -27.24
C SER A 279 3.82 -15.15 -25.99
N THR A 280 4.20 -14.16 -25.19
CA THR A 280 5.11 -14.31 -24.06
C THR A 280 4.31 -14.38 -22.76
N LYS A 281 4.52 -15.45 -21.99
CA LYS A 281 3.91 -15.60 -20.67
C LYS A 281 4.60 -14.70 -19.64
N SER A 282 3.81 -14.03 -18.81
CA SER A 282 4.32 -13.25 -17.69
C SER A 282 4.94 -14.14 -16.62
N GLY A 283 6.16 -13.78 -16.19
CA GLY A 283 6.89 -14.44 -15.12
C GLY A 283 6.22 -14.30 -13.78
N LEU A 284 5.58 -13.16 -13.48
CA LEU A 284 4.81 -12.96 -12.25
C LEU A 284 3.65 -13.94 -12.14
N ARG A 285 2.82 -14.03 -13.19
CA ARG A 285 1.66 -14.95 -13.20
C ARG A 285 2.11 -16.39 -13.02
N HIS A 286 3.17 -16.79 -13.72
CA HIS A 286 3.73 -18.12 -13.60
C HIS A 286 4.34 -18.39 -12.21
N ALA A 287 4.99 -17.39 -11.60
CA ALA A 287 5.57 -17.53 -10.26
C ALA A 287 4.49 -17.73 -9.18
N ILE A 288 3.35 -17.02 -9.28
CA ILE A 288 2.21 -17.23 -8.39
C ILE A 288 1.73 -18.68 -8.43
N GLU A 289 1.66 -19.28 -9.63
CA GLU A 289 1.22 -20.66 -9.80
C GLU A 289 2.25 -21.68 -9.28
N VAL A 290 3.54 -21.47 -9.56
CA VAL A 290 4.61 -22.44 -9.26
C VAL A 290 5.10 -22.39 -7.82
N LEU A 291 5.03 -21.21 -7.18
CA LEU A 291 5.59 -20.99 -5.84
C LEU A 291 4.51 -20.98 -4.74
N ALA A 292 3.28 -21.35 -5.07
CA ALA A 292 2.15 -21.34 -4.14
C ALA A 292 2.35 -22.23 -2.90
N GLU A 293 3.15 -23.29 -3.02
CA GLU A 293 3.42 -24.26 -1.94
C GLU A 293 4.73 -24.00 -1.18
N VAL A 294 5.44 -22.89 -1.47
CA VAL A 294 6.69 -22.55 -0.78
C VAL A 294 6.39 -21.71 0.45
N GLU A 295 6.53 -22.28 1.65
CA GLU A 295 6.13 -21.65 2.92
C GLU A 295 6.89 -20.36 3.24
N GLU A 296 8.14 -20.22 2.79
CA GLU A 296 8.97 -19.04 3.02
C GLU A 296 8.60 -17.85 2.11
N ILE A 297 7.67 -18.04 1.17
CA ILE A 297 7.22 -17.02 0.23
C ILE A 297 5.80 -16.60 0.57
N SER A 298 5.61 -15.30 0.81
CA SER A 298 4.28 -14.74 1.02
C SER A 298 3.71 -14.11 -0.24
N PHE A 299 2.40 -14.25 -0.44
CA PHE A 299 1.64 -13.59 -1.50
C PHE A 299 0.56 -12.71 -0.89
N ASN A 300 0.58 -11.42 -1.23
CA ASN A 300 -0.42 -10.45 -0.83
C ASN A 300 -1.13 -9.91 -2.06
N PHE A 301 -2.43 -10.19 -2.16
CA PHE A 301 -3.27 -9.76 -3.27
C PHE A 301 -4.06 -8.51 -2.86
N PHE A 302 -3.81 -7.40 -3.55
CA PHE A 302 -4.55 -6.16 -3.39
C PHE A 302 -5.72 -6.09 -4.35
N HIS A 303 -6.80 -5.47 -3.90
CA HIS A 303 -8.01 -5.25 -4.69
C HIS A 303 -8.24 -3.76 -4.98
N SER A 304 -9.23 -3.43 -5.78
CA SER A 304 -9.60 -2.04 -6.09
C SER A 304 -9.97 -1.24 -4.84
N GLU A 305 -10.50 -1.90 -3.82
CA GLU A 305 -10.85 -1.29 -2.52
C GLU A 305 -9.61 -0.83 -1.72
N ASP A 306 -8.44 -1.38 -2.03
CA ASP A 306 -7.17 -0.98 -1.41
C ASP A 306 -6.53 0.26 -2.06
N VAL A 307 -7.13 0.75 -3.14
CA VAL A 307 -6.64 1.91 -3.88
C VAL A 307 -6.94 3.17 -3.07
N VAL A 308 -5.89 3.80 -2.54
CA VAL A 308 -6.03 5.07 -1.83
C VAL A 308 -5.54 6.20 -2.72
N ARG A 309 -6.49 6.92 -3.31
CA ARG A 309 -6.24 8.09 -4.17
C ARG A 309 -6.94 9.31 -3.61
N HIS A 310 -6.49 10.48 -4.06
CA HIS A 310 -7.19 11.72 -3.77
C HIS A 310 -8.65 11.65 -4.25
N PRO A 311 -9.66 12.16 -3.51
CA PRO A 311 -11.08 12.03 -3.87
C PRO A 311 -11.43 12.56 -5.26
N VAL A 312 -10.74 13.59 -5.73
CA VAL A 312 -10.90 14.10 -7.10
C VAL A 312 -10.40 13.09 -8.14
N VAL A 313 -9.24 12.47 -7.91
CA VAL A 313 -8.68 11.46 -8.82
C VAL A 313 -9.60 10.23 -8.86
N ALA A 314 -10.12 9.78 -7.72
CA ALA A 314 -11.10 8.69 -7.68
C ALA A 314 -12.36 9.02 -8.51
N ARG A 315 -12.91 10.25 -8.36
CA ARG A 315 -14.05 10.70 -9.18
C ARG A 315 -13.74 10.74 -10.67
N ILE A 316 -12.53 11.15 -11.06
CA ILE A 316 -12.11 11.14 -12.48
C ILE A 316 -12.05 9.71 -13.00
N VAL A 317 -11.41 8.79 -12.27
CA VAL A 317 -11.29 7.38 -12.68
C VAL A 317 -12.68 6.76 -12.85
N ASN A 318 -13.57 6.92 -11.87
CA ASN A 318 -14.93 6.38 -11.93
C ASN A 318 -15.72 6.95 -13.13
N ALA A 319 -15.49 8.22 -13.51
CA ALA A 319 -16.14 8.82 -14.68
C ALA A 319 -15.67 8.19 -16.00
N TYR A 320 -14.37 7.87 -16.11
CA TYR A 320 -13.83 7.17 -17.28
C TYR A 320 -14.28 5.70 -17.32
N GLU A 321 -14.25 4.99 -16.19
CA GLU A 321 -14.71 3.60 -16.10
C GLU A 321 -16.20 3.47 -16.49
N ALA A 322 -17.05 4.36 -15.98
CA ALA A 322 -18.47 4.39 -16.33
C ALA A 322 -18.70 4.66 -17.84
N TRP A 323 -17.85 5.50 -18.44
CA TRP A 323 -17.90 5.76 -19.88
C TRP A 323 -17.44 4.54 -20.69
N GLU A 324 -16.35 3.89 -20.31
CA GLU A 324 -15.83 2.69 -20.96
C GLU A 324 -16.82 1.52 -20.90
N GLU A 325 -17.45 1.30 -19.74
CA GLU A 325 -18.50 0.28 -19.60
C GLU A 325 -19.70 0.56 -20.52
N ALA A 326 -20.12 1.83 -20.61
CA ALA A 326 -21.20 2.23 -21.49
C ALA A 326 -20.83 2.05 -22.98
N ASP A 327 -19.60 2.39 -23.36
CA ASP A 327 -19.09 2.22 -24.71
C ASP A 327 -18.96 0.73 -25.09
N GLN A 328 -18.48 -0.10 -24.17
CA GLN A 328 -18.41 -1.56 -24.38
C GLN A 328 -19.81 -2.16 -24.57
N LYS A 329 -20.80 -1.78 -23.74
CA LYS A 329 -22.19 -2.21 -23.91
C LYS A 329 -22.76 -1.78 -25.27
N ARG A 330 -22.56 -0.52 -25.65
CA ARG A 330 -23.01 -0.01 -26.96
C ARG A 330 -22.37 -0.77 -28.12
N LYS A 331 -21.06 -1.06 -28.06
CA LYS A 331 -20.36 -1.86 -29.08
C LYS A 331 -20.89 -3.30 -29.13
N ALA A 332 -21.17 -3.91 -27.98
CA ALA A 332 -21.73 -5.26 -27.91
C ALA A 332 -23.15 -5.32 -28.50
N GLU A 333 -23.99 -4.33 -28.21
CA GLU A 333 -25.34 -4.19 -28.78
C GLU A 333 -25.29 -4.05 -30.31
N LEU A 334 -24.46 -3.13 -30.82
CA LEU A 334 -24.25 -2.96 -32.27
C LEU A 334 -23.72 -4.22 -32.95
N ALA A 335 -22.82 -4.96 -32.29
CA ALA A 335 -22.30 -6.22 -32.82
C ALA A 335 -23.39 -7.32 -32.84
N ALA A 336 -24.24 -7.37 -31.82
CA ALA A 336 -25.36 -8.31 -31.75
C ALA A 336 -26.44 -8.00 -32.81
N GLU A 337 -26.74 -6.73 -33.04
CA GLU A 337 -27.69 -6.27 -34.06
C GLU A 337 -27.19 -6.64 -35.47
N ARG A 338 -25.95 -6.32 -35.80
CA ARG A 338 -25.32 -6.72 -37.08
C ARG A 338 -25.32 -8.24 -37.30
N LYS A 339 -25.15 -9.02 -36.22
CA LYS A 339 -25.16 -10.48 -36.30
C LYS A 339 -26.57 -11.03 -36.55
N ARG A 340 -27.61 -10.39 -36.02
CA ARG A 340 -29.02 -10.73 -36.31
C ARG A 340 -29.39 -10.40 -37.75
N GLU A 341 -29.03 -9.20 -38.23
CA GLU A 341 -29.29 -8.79 -39.62
C GLU A 341 -28.61 -9.71 -40.64
N ALA A 342 -27.37 -10.14 -40.38
CA ALA A 342 -26.67 -11.09 -41.24
C ALA A 342 -27.36 -12.48 -41.29
N GLN A 343 -27.86 -12.96 -40.15
CA GLN A 343 -28.58 -14.25 -40.08
C GLN A 343 -29.94 -14.19 -40.79
N GLU A 344 -30.63 -13.06 -40.75
CA GLU A 344 -31.89 -12.85 -41.47
C GLU A 344 -31.69 -12.72 -42.99
N GLN A 345 -30.52 -12.24 -43.43
CA GLN A 345 -30.16 -12.19 -44.85
C GLN A 345 -29.73 -13.54 -45.42
N GLU A 346 -29.12 -14.42 -44.63
CA GLU A 346 -28.76 -15.79 -45.06
C GLU A 346 -29.97 -16.75 -45.12
N GLN A 347 -31.09 -16.41 -44.46
CA GLN A 347 -32.32 -17.21 -44.47
C GLN A 347 -33.33 -16.81 -45.55
N LYS A 348 -33.07 -15.73 -46.30
CA LYS A 348 -33.84 -15.31 -47.48
C LYS A 348 -33.11 -15.70 -48.75
#